data_AF-A0A1I4YCR2-F1
#
_entry.id   AF-A0A1I4YCR2-F1
#
_cell.length_a   1.000
_cell.length_b   1.000
_cell.length_c   1.000
_cell.angle_alpha   90.00
_cell.angle_beta   90.00
_cell.angle_gamma   90.00
#
_symmetry.space_group_name_H-M   'P 1'
#
loop_
_entity.id
_entity.type
_entity.pdbx_description
1 polymer ?
#
loop_
_entity_poly.entity_id
_entity_poly.type
_entity_poly.pdbx_seq_one_letter_code
_entity_poly.pdbx_strand_id
1 'polypeptide(L)'
;MINLHDVKAGDTVLVEYEGKTVEGQVLEVNREDKQVCVLTGEQEFWYDLQDLYSIPLNEEQLLKLKFKKDESLSVNGGGEIYVRGPFSVKLHTLDDGHPATRLDYRDEHREIKGSITVNQLQNHYHAMTNFHLD
;
A
#
# COMPACT_ATOMS: atom_id res chain seq x y z
N MET A 1 -9.51 0.83 -11.38
CA MET A 1 -9.65 2.25 -11.01
C MET A 1 -9.59 2.36 -9.50
N ILE A 2 -8.67 3.18 -8.99
CA ILE A 2 -8.51 3.47 -7.56
C ILE A 2 -9.63 4.42 -7.08
N ASN A 3 -9.98 4.38 -5.79
CA ASN A 3 -10.87 5.38 -5.21
C ASN A 3 -10.06 6.64 -4.84
N LEU A 4 -10.44 7.81 -5.38
CA LEU A 4 -9.75 9.08 -5.12
C LEU A 4 -9.64 9.43 -3.63
N HIS A 5 -10.61 9.03 -2.81
CA HIS A 5 -10.57 9.28 -1.36
C HIS A 5 -9.46 8.51 -0.64
N ASP A 6 -9.00 7.42 -1.23
CA ASP A 6 -7.94 6.56 -0.70
C ASP A 6 -6.57 6.91 -1.30
N VAL A 7 -6.48 7.92 -2.18
CA VAL A 7 -5.22 8.40 -2.74
C VAL A 7 -4.71 9.59 -1.93
N LYS A 8 -3.45 9.52 -1.50
CA LYS A 8 -2.76 10.60 -0.79
C LYS A 8 -1.33 10.77 -1.30
N ALA A 9 -0.75 11.94 -0.98
CA ALA A 9 0.66 12.19 -1.24
C ALA A 9 1.54 11.12 -0.55
N GLY A 10 2.55 10.64 -1.27
CA GLY A 10 3.43 9.56 -0.86
C GLY A 10 2.96 8.14 -1.26
N ASP A 11 1.72 7.99 -1.73
CA ASP A 11 1.22 6.69 -2.20
C ASP A 11 1.90 6.25 -3.49
N THR A 12 2.15 4.95 -3.62
CA THR A 12 2.60 4.29 -4.84
C THR A 12 1.39 3.79 -5.61
N VAL A 13 1.30 4.21 -6.87
CA VAL A 13 0.19 3.86 -7.78
C VAL A 13 0.74 3.44 -9.14
N LEU A 14 -0.12 2.78 -9.92
CA LEU A 14 0.11 2.57 -11.34
C LEU A 14 -0.66 3.64 -12.12
N VAL A 15 0.00 4.26 -13.09
CA VAL A 15 -0.62 5.19 -14.04
C VAL A 15 -0.52 4.63 -15.45
N GLU A 16 -1.57 4.84 -16.24
CA GLU A 16 -1.58 4.51 -17.66
C GLU A 16 -1.21 5.75 -18.51
N TYR A 17 -0.20 5.60 -19.35
CA TYR A 17 0.27 6.65 -20.26
C TYR A 17 0.65 6.02 -21.61
N GLU A 18 0.05 6.51 -22.70
CA GLU A 18 0.30 6.01 -24.07
C GLU A 18 0.16 4.48 -24.21
N GLY A 19 -0.82 3.89 -23.50
CA GLY A 19 -1.08 2.44 -23.52
C GLY A 19 -0.04 1.60 -22.76
N LYS A 20 0.81 2.23 -21.94
CA LYS A 20 1.71 1.55 -21.01
C LYS A 20 1.35 1.91 -19.59
N THR A 21 1.41 0.92 -18.71
CA THR A 21 1.27 1.13 -17.28
C THR A 21 2.65 1.31 -16.66
N VAL A 22 2.84 2.40 -15.91
CA VAL A 22 4.08 2.69 -15.18
C VAL A 22 3.77 2.93 -13.71
N GLU A 23 4.68 2.52 -12.84
CA GLU A 23 4.58 2.82 -11.41
C GLU A 23 5.10 4.23 -11.14
N GLY A 24 4.42 4.95 -10.25
CA GLY A 24 4.83 6.27 -9.82
C GLY A 24 4.40 6.59 -8.39
N GLN A 25 4.96 7.68 -7.87
CA GLN A 25 4.64 8.19 -6.53
C GLN A 25 3.73 9.41 -6.64
N VAL A 26 2.63 9.40 -5.88
CA VAL A 26 1.72 10.54 -5.80
C VAL A 26 2.40 11.69 -5.06
N LEU A 27 2.46 12.85 -5.70
CA LEU A 27 2.96 14.09 -5.11
C LEU A 27 1.82 14.94 -4.57
N GLU A 28 0.73 15.05 -5.33
CA GLU A 28 -0.41 15.90 -5.00
C GLU A 28 -1.73 15.32 -5.52
N VAL A 29 -2.84 15.64 -4.84
CA VAL A 29 -4.19 15.21 -5.21
C VAL A 29 -5.09 16.45 -5.33
N ASN A 30 -5.51 16.77 -6.55
CA ASN A 30 -6.52 17.79 -6.82
C ASN A 30 -7.92 17.14 -6.80
N ARG A 31 -8.67 17.39 -5.73
CA ARG A 31 -10.01 16.81 -5.54
C ARG A 31 -11.10 17.53 -6.34
N GLU A 32 -10.89 18.79 -6.71
CA GLU A 32 -11.86 19.58 -7.48
C GLU A 32 -11.94 19.05 -8.91
N ASP A 33 -10.77 18.92 -9.56
CA ASP A 33 -10.66 18.44 -10.94
C ASP A 33 -10.52 16.92 -11.05
N LYS A 34 -10.42 16.20 -9.92
CA LYS A 34 -10.20 14.74 -9.82
C LYS A 34 -8.94 14.28 -10.54
N GLN A 35 -7.87 15.07 -10.39
CA GLN A 35 -6.57 14.79 -10.97
C GLN A 35 -5.54 14.51 -9.88
N VAL A 36 -4.52 13.73 -10.22
CA VAL A 36 -3.46 13.33 -9.31
C VAL A 36 -2.12 13.61 -9.99
N CYS A 37 -1.26 14.37 -9.31
CA CYS A 37 0.11 14.60 -9.76
C CYS A 37 0.96 13.40 -9.33
N VAL A 38 1.55 12.72 -10.31
CA VAL A 38 2.36 11.52 -10.08
C VAL A 38 3.75 11.72 -10.65
N LEU A 39 4.77 11.44 -9.84
CA LEU A 39 6.16 11.35 -10.23
C LEU A 39 6.43 9.95 -10.81
N THR A 40 6.72 9.91 -12.11
CA THR A 40 7.12 8.69 -12.83
C THR A 40 8.56 8.85 -13.33
N GLY A 41 9.49 8.05 -12.82
CA GLY A 41 10.92 8.22 -13.11
C GLY A 41 11.43 9.57 -12.59
N GLU A 42 11.70 10.52 -13.48
CA GLU A 42 12.17 11.88 -13.16
C GLU A 42 11.16 12.98 -13.56
N GLN A 43 9.97 12.60 -14.03
CA GLN A 43 8.97 13.52 -14.56
C GLN A 43 7.68 13.50 -13.75
N GLU A 44 7.07 14.67 -13.61
CA GLU A 44 5.82 14.88 -12.91
C GLU A 44 4.72 15.20 -13.92
N PHE A 45 3.62 14.45 -13.87
CA PHE A 45 2.46 14.68 -14.71
C PHE A 45 1.18 14.62 -13.89
N TRP A 46 0.19 15.39 -14.32
CA TRP A 46 -1.18 15.30 -13.81
C TRP A 46 -1.94 14.26 -14.63
N TYR A 47 -2.50 13.28 -13.93
CA TYR A 47 -3.30 12.21 -14.51
C TYR A 47 -4.74 12.30 -14.02
N ASP A 48 -5.69 11.95 -14.88
CA ASP A 48 -7.08 11.80 -14.47
C ASP A 48 -7.26 10.52 -13.65
N LEU A 49 -8.18 10.52 -12.69
CA LEU A 49 -8.42 9.36 -11.81
C LEU A 49 -8.65 8.03 -12.56
N GLN A 50 -9.25 8.09 -13.75
CA GLN A 50 -9.54 6.90 -14.56
C GLN A 50 -8.27 6.17 -15.01
N ASP A 51 -7.16 6.90 -15.15
CA ASP A 51 -5.86 6.38 -15.57
C ASP A 51 -5.02 5.90 -14.37
N LEU A 52 -5.56 5.99 -13.15
CA LEU A 52 -4.91 5.50 -11.94
C LEU A 52 -5.45 4.15 -11.46
N TYR A 53 -4.51 3.29 -11.10
CA TYR A 53 -4.77 1.94 -10.63
C TYR A 53 -4.00 1.65 -9.34
N SER A 54 -4.66 0.97 -8.41
CA SER A 54 -4.03 0.45 -7.21
C SER A 54 -3.19 -0.78 -7.51
N ILE A 55 -2.11 -0.95 -6.74
CA ILE A 55 -1.31 -2.18 -6.75
C ILE A 55 -1.82 -3.09 -5.63
N PRO A 56 -2.24 -4.34 -5.90
CA PRO A 56 -2.60 -5.29 -4.86
C PRO A 56 -1.42 -5.54 -3.91
N LEU A 57 -1.66 -5.58 -2.60
CA LEU A 57 -0.60 -5.90 -1.65
C LEU A 57 -0.35 -7.42 -1.66
N ASN A 58 0.90 -7.81 -1.88
CA ASN A 58 1.37 -9.19 -1.79
C ASN A 58 2.81 -9.22 -1.24
N GLU A 59 3.38 -10.41 -1.09
CA GLU A 59 4.76 -10.60 -0.60
C GLU A 59 5.79 -9.80 -1.42
N GLU A 60 5.71 -9.83 -2.76
CA GLU A 60 6.63 -9.09 -3.62
C GLU A 60 6.64 -7.59 -3.32
N GLN A 61 5.45 -7.01 -3.13
CA GLN A 61 5.32 -5.59 -2.78
C GLN A 61 5.86 -5.28 -1.38
N LEU A 62 5.64 -6.17 -0.41
CA LEU A 62 6.20 -6.02 0.94
C LEU A 62 7.74 -6.06 0.92
N LEU A 63 8.33 -6.98 0.15
CA LEU A 63 9.78 -7.06 -0.02
C LEU A 63 10.33 -5.81 -0.72
N LYS A 64 9.63 -5.29 -1.74
CA LYS A 64 9.99 -4.04 -2.42
C LYS A 64 9.95 -2.84 -1.47
N LEU A 65 8.97 -2.80 -0.57
CA LEU A 65 8.86 -1.85 0.55
C LEU A 65 9.82 -2.15 1.71
N LYS A 66 10.87 -2.96 1.48
CA LYS A 66 11.96 -3.27 2.41
C LYS A 66 11.51 -3.99 3.68
N PHE A 67 10.33 -4.60 3.70
CA PHE A 67 9.97 -5.54 4.74
C PHE A 67 10.76 -6.84 4.57
N LYS A 68 10.98 -7.54 5.68
CA LYS A 68 11.60 -8.86 5.69
C LYS A 68 10.63 -9.86 6.28
N LYS A 69 10.52 -11.03 5.65
CA LYS A 69 9.76 -12.13 6.24
C LYS A 69 10.42 -12.56 7.55
N ASP A 70 9.63 -12.60 8.62
CA ASP A 70 10.07 -13.15 9.90
C ASP A 70 9.67 -14.63 9.95
N GLU A 71 10.62 -15.50 9.62
CA GLU A 71 10.40 -16.95 9.62
C GLU A 71 9.98 -17.44 11.01
N SER A 72 10.51 -16.86 12.09
CA SER A 72 10.24 -17.30 13.47
C SER A 72 8.81 -17.01 13.92
N LEU A 73 8.25 -15.88 13.49
CA LEU A 73 6.87 -15.49 13.76
C LEU A 73 5.89 -16.12 12.76
N SER A 74 6.38 -16.55 11.59
CA SER A 74 5.59 -17.21 10.54
C SER A 74 5.47 -18.73 10.73
N VAL A 75 6.19 -19.32 11.69
CA VAL A 75 6.02 -20.74 12.06
C VAL A 75 4.66 -20.90 12.74
N ASN A 76 3.88 -21.92 12.36
CA ASN A 76 2.58 -22.33 12.91
C ASN A 76 1.31 -21.95 12.11
N GLY A 77 1.43 -21.58 10.83
CA GLY A 77 0.28 -21.56 9.91
C GLY A 77 -0.77 -20.48 10.21
N GLY A 78 -0.48 -19.56 11.12
CA GLY A 78 -1.36 -18.45 11.49
C GLY A 78 -1.30 -17.26 10.53
N GLY A 79 -0.47 -17.31 9.49
CA GLY A 79 -0.21 -16.21 8.54
C GLY A 79 1.28 -15.93 8.36
N GLU A 80 1.60 -15.18 7.32
CA GLU A 80 2.98 -14.76 7.00
C GLU A 80 3.22 -13.37 7.58
N ILE A 81 4.28 -13.23 8.38
CA ILE A 81 4.62 -11.98 9.07
C ILE A 81 5.84 -11.35 8.41
N TYR A 82 5.71 -10.06 8.09
CA TYR A 82 6.71 -9.23 7.46
C TYR A 82 7.01 -8.04 8.35
N VAL A 83 8.30 -7.78 8.62
CA VAL A 83 8.75 -6.75 9.57
C VAL A 83 9.61 -5.69 8.90
N ARG A 84 9.41 -4.42 9.26
CA ARG A 84 10.27 -3.29 8.93
C ARG A 84 10.45 -2.43 10.18
N GLY A 85 11.56 -2.62 10.87
CA GLY A 85 11.81 -1.97 12.16
C GLY A 85 10.74 -2.39 13.18
N PRO A 86 10.09 -1.44 13.88
CA PRO A 86 9.03 -1.72 14.87
C PRO A 86 7.63 -1.94 14.25
N PHE A 87 7.51 -1.92 12.92
CA PHE A 87 6.23 -2.12 12.21
C PHE A 87 6.17 -3.54 11.63
N SER A 88 5.05 -4.23 11.82
CA SER A 88 4.79 -5.54 11.21
C SER A 88 3.49 -5.58 10.41
N VAL A 89 3.52 -6.35 9.32
CA VAL A 89 2.38 -6.69 8.48
C VAL A 89 2.21 -8.19 8.52
N LYS A 90 1.02 -8.65 8.87
CA LYS A 90 0.66 -10.07 8.84
C LYS A 90 -0.43 -10.29 7.79
N LEU A 91 -0.08 -11.04 6.75
CA LEU A 91 -1.03 -11.52 5.74
C LEU A 91 -1.57 -12.87 6.20
N HIS A 92 -2.89 -13.00 6.34
CA HIS A 92 -3.50 -14.23 6.81
C HIS A 92 -4.94 -14.39 6.31
N THR A 93 -5.54 -15.53 6.62
CA THR A 93 -6.92 -15.86 6.29
C THR A 93 -7.71 -16.00 7.58
N LEU A 94 -8.89 -15.40 7.62
CA LEU A 94 -9.85 -15.53 8.70
C LEU A 94 -10.49 -16.93 8.70
N ASP A 95 -11.15 -17.29 9.80
CA ASP A 95 -11.80 -18.61 9.95
C ASP A 95 -12.88 -18.89 8.87
N ASP A 96 -13.45 -17.84 8.29
CA ASP A 96 -14.44 -17.92 7.20
C ASP A 96 -13.81 -18.06 5.80
N GLY A 97 -12.48 -18.11 5.70
CA GLY A 97 -11.74 -18.25 4.45
C GLY A 97 -11.44 -16.93 3.73
N HIS A 98 -11.85 -15.78 4.28
CA HIS A 98 -11.55 -14.48 3.67
C HIS A 98 -10.16 -13.97 4.08
N PRO A 99 -9.42 -13.31 3.16
CA PRO A 99 -8.12 -12.72 3.49
C PRO A 99 -8.29 -11.56 4.48
N ALA A 100 -7.29 -11.39 5.34
CA ALA A 100 -7.17 -10.27 6.25
C ALA A 100 -5.71 -9.86 6.41
N THR A 101 -5.53 -8.58 6.71
CA THR A 101 -4.23 -7.99 6.97
C THR A 101 -4.22 -7.38 8.35
N ARG A 102 -3.29 -7.83 9.18
CA ARG A 102 -3.05 -7.22 10.49
C ARG A 102 -1.80 -6.36 10.43
N LEU A 103 -1.91 -5.16 10.99
CA LEU A 103 -0.83 -4.19 11.12
C LEU A 103 -0.55 -3.96 12.60
N ASP A 104 0.72 -4.00 12.99
CA ASP A 104 1.14 -3.72 14.37
C ASP A 104 2.26 -2.67 14.37
N TYR A 105 2.16 -1.70 15.28
CA TYR A 105 3.20 -0.71 15.54
C TYR A 105 3.16 -0.28 17.00
N ARG A 106 4.19 -0.63 17.77
CA ARG A 106 4.24 -0.41 19.23
C ARG A 106 3.02 -1.04 19.92
N ASP A 107 2.18 -0.22 20.56
CA ASP A 107 0.96 -0.66 21.27
C ASP A 107 -0.30 -0.58 20.40
N GLU A 108 -0.19 -0.08 19.15
CA GLU A 108 -1.32 0.03 18.22
C GLU A 108 -1.40 -1.20 17.31
N HIS A 109 -2.64 -1.72 17.16
CA HIS A 109 -2.95 -2.85 16.31
C HIS A 109 -4.17 -2.53 15.42
N ARG A 110 -4.11 -2.88 14.14
CA ARG A 110 -5.24 -2.74 13.20
C ARG A 110 -5.48 -4.06 12.48
N GLU A 111 -6.71 -4.54 12.57
CA GLU A 111 -7.17 -5.72 11.85
C GLU A 111 -8.03 -5.26 10.67
N ILE A 112 -7.54 -5.48 9.45
CA ILE A 112 -8.21 -5.04 8.22
C ILE A 112 -8.76 -6.27 7.52
N LYS A 113 -10.09 -6.32 7.39
CA LYS A 113 -10.77 -7.39 6.67
C LYS A 113 -10.68 -7.17 5.17
N GLY A 114 -10.38 -8.24 4.43
CA GLY A 114 -10.20 -8.21 2.99
C GLY A 114 -8.76 -7.95 2.57
N SER A 115 -8.50 -8.17 1.29
CA SER A 115 -7.23 -7.79 0.67
C SER A 115 -7.13 -6.27 0.58
N ILE A 116 -5.95 -5.74 0.89
CA ILE A 116 -5.64 -4.32 0.76
C ILE A 116 -4.68 -4.07 -0.40
N THR A 117 -4.52 -2.81 -0.77
CA THR A 117 -3.58 -2.35 -1.78
C THR A 117 -2.35 -1.69 -1.16
N VAL A 118 -1.30 -1.49 -1.97
CA VAL A 118 -0.06 -0.82 -1.54
C VAL A 118 -0.34 0.59 -1.00
N ASN A 119 -1.15 1.39 -1.70
CA ASN A 119 -1.53 2.73 -1.24
C ASN A 119 -2.31 2.69 0.09
N GLN A 120 -3.17 1.68 0.30
CA GLN A 120 -3.87 1.53 1.57
C GLN A 120 -2.89 1.20 2.70
N LEU A 121 -1.94 0.30 2.48
CA LEU A 121 -0.87 0.02 3.44
C LEU A 121 -0.05 1.28 3.77
N GLN A 122 0.35 2.06 2.76
CA GLN A 122 1.11 3.31 2.93
C GLN A 122 0.31 4.33 3.75
N ASN A 123 -0.99 4.45 3.48
CA ASN A 123 -1.89 5.29 4.25
C ASN A 123 -2.04 4.86 5.72
N HIS A 124 -2.17 3.55 5.96
CA HIS A 124 -2.20 3.02 7.32
C HIS A 124 -0.87 3.24 8.05
N TYR A 125 0.25 2.98 7.38
CA TYR A 125 1.58 3.18 7.92
C TYR A 125 1.81 4.65 8.28
N HIS A 126 1.46 5.59 7.40
CA HIS A 126 1.55 7.02 7.69
C HIS A 126 0.64 7.41 8.86
N ALA A 127 -0.59 6.91 8.93
CA ALA A 127 -1.49 7.19 10.04
C ALA A 127 -0.99 6.66 11.40
N MET A 128 -0.21 5.57 11.42
CA MET A 128 0.34 4.97 12.64
C MET A 128 1.69 5.58 13.05
N THR A 129 2.49 6.03 12.08
CA THR A 129 3.89 6.42 12.30
C THR A 129 4.18 7.91 12.06
N ASN A 130 3.31 8.62 11.32
CA ASN A 130 3.54 9.94 10.73
C ASN A 130 4.71 10.02 9.73
N PHE A 131 5.13 8.89 9.16
CA PHE A 131 6.14 8.81 8.11
C PHE A 131 5.57 8.17 6.85
N HIS A 132 6.06 8.57 5.68
CA HIS A 132 5.76 7.87 4.43
C HIS A 132 6.50 6.52 4.37
N LEU A 133 5.90 5.56 3.69
CA LEU A 133 6.46 4.23 3.46
C LEU A 133 6.94 4.12 2.01
N ASP A 134 8.26 3.97 1.86
CA ASP A 134 9.03 4.02 0.60
C ASP A 134 9.90 2.77 0.36
#